data_AF-A0A495IXX7-F1
#
_entry.id   AF-A0A495IXX7-F1
#
_cell.length_a   1.000
_cell.length_b   1.000
_cell.length_c   1.000
_cell.angle_alpha   90.00
_cell.angle_beta   90.00
_cell.angle_gamma   90.00
#
_symmetry.space_group_name_H-M   'P 1'
#
loop_
_entity.id
_entity.type
_entity.pdbx_description
1 polymer ?
#
loop_
_entity_poly.entity_id
_entity_poly.type
_entity_poly.pdbx_seq_one_letter_code
_entity_poly.pdbx_strand_id
1 'polypeptide(L)' 'MERIVLEVDDNIARNWRYASEQKKLQVTATVNNLLKKAFEQKNDADFILFVKEVQNKAAERGLTEDLLNDILNGKD' A
#
# COMPACT_ATOMS: atom_id res chain seq x y z
N MET A 1 -16.02 3.65 9.37
CA MET A 1 -14.57 3.80 9.14
C MET A 1 -14.04 4.82 10.12
N GLU A 2 -12.91 4.53 10.75
CA GLU A 2 -12.20 5.51 11.57
C GLU A 2 -11.15 6.24 10.72
N ARG A 3 -10.75 7.45 11.14
CA ARG A 3 -9.76 8.26 10.43
C ARG A 3 -8.47 8.32 11.22
N ILE A 4 -7.37 7.98 10.56
CA ILE A 4 -6.01 8.25 11.03
C ILE A 4 -5.38 9.37 10.20
N VAL A 5 -4.40 10.06 10.78
CA VAL A 5 -3.58 11.05 10.08
C VAL A 5 -2.16 10.49 10.01
N LEU A 6 -1.61 10.41 8.80
CA LEU A 6 -0.24 10.00 8.56
C LEU A 6 0.54 11.21 8.07
N GLU A 7 1.70 11.45 8.68
CA GLU A 7 2.65 12.43 8.18
C GLU A 7 3.40 11.83 6.98
N VAL A 8 3.52 12.61 5.91
CA VAL A 8 4.18 12.22 4.66
C VAL A 8 5.00 13.40 4.14
N ASP A 9 5.98 13.12 3.29
CA ASP A 9 6.78 14.17 2.66
C ASP A 9 5.90 15.16 1.87
N ASP A 10 6.33 16.43 1.85
CA ASP A 10 5.65 17.54 1.17
C ASP A 10 5.28 17.23 -0.29
N ASN A 11 6.15 16.54 -1.01
CA ASN A 11 5.91 16.16 -2.40
C ASN A 11 4.75 15.17 -2.53
N ILE A 12 4.64 14.22 -1.60
CA ILE A 12 3.54 13.25 -1.56
C ILE A 12 2.24 13.98 -1.24
N ALA A 13 2.25 14.88 -0.25
CA ALA A 13 1.08 15.68 0.11
C ALA A 13 0.60 16.56 -1.07
N ARG A 14 1.52 17.17 -1.82
CA ARG A 14 1.22 17.92 -3.03
C ARG A 14 0.60 17.03 -4.12
N ASN A 15 1.24 15.90 -4.43
CA ASN A 15 0.74 14.96 -5.43
C ASN A 15 -0.66 14.43 -5.07
N TRP A 16 -0.89 14.11 -3.79
CA TRP A 16 -2.19 13.69 -3.29
C TRP A 16 -3.28 14.73 -3.53
N ARG A 17 -2.99 16.01 -3.26
CA ARG A 17 -3.94 17.12 -3.43
C ARG A 17 -4.46 17.23 -4.87
N TYR A 18 -3.58 17.01 -5.85
CA TYR A 18 -3.91 17.14 -7.28
C TYR A 18 -4.23 15.81 -7.98
N ALA A 19 -4.16 14.68 -7.27
CA ALA A 19 -4.50 13.38 -7.82
C ALA A 19 -6.00 13.27 -8.12
N SER A 20 -6.35 12.48 -9.14
CA SER A 20 -7.73 12.13 -9.44
C SER A 20 -8.34 11.31 -8.29
N GLU A 21 -9.67 11.36 -8.15
CA GLU A 21 -10.39 10.54 -7.15
C GLU A 21 -10.10 9.04 -7.32
N GLN A 22 -10.05 8.56 -8.56
CA GLN A 22 -9.67 7.16 -8.83
C GLN A 22 -8.26 6.83 -8.31
N LYS A 23 -7.30 7.74 -8.49
CA LYS A 23 -5.93 7.53 -7.99
C LYS A 23 -5.87 7.55 -6.47
N LYS A 24 -6.61 8.47 -5.82
CA LYS A 24 -6.71 8.53 -4.36
C LYS A 24 -7.33 7.26 -3.78
N LEU A 25 -8.37 6.72 -4.42
CA LEU A 25 -9.01 5.47 -4.02
C LEU A 25 -8.03 4.29 -4.10
N GLN A 26 -7.31 4.16 -5.21
CA GLN A 26 -6.29 3.12 -5.38
C GLN A 26 -5.22 3.20 -4.28
N VAL A 27 -4.66 4.38 -4.06
CA VAL A 27 -3.64 4.59 -3.02
C VAL A 27 -4.20 4.32 -1.62
N THR A 28 -5.42 4.76 -1.32
CA THR A 28 -6.08 4.49 -0.03
C THR A 28 -6.23 2.99 0.22
N ALA A 29 -6.67 2.24 -0.79
CA ALA A 29 -6.80 0.78 -0.71
C ALA A 29 -5.44 0.13 -0.44
N THR A 30 -4.38 0.56 -1.15
CA THR A 30 -3.01 0.08 -0.91
C THR A 30 -2.52 0.37 0.50
N VAL A 31 -2.70 1.60 1.00
CA VAL A 31 -2.27 2.00 2.34
C VAL A 31 -3.01 1.21 3.42
N ASN A 32 -4.33 1.04 3.30
CA ASN A 32 -5.11 0.24 4.26
C ASN A 32 -4.60 -1.20 4.35
N ASN A 33 -4.29 -1.79 3.21
CA ASN A 33 -3.81 -3.16 3.13
C ASN A 33 -2.38 -3.31 3.71
N LEU A 34 -1.51 -2.33 3.47
CA LEU A 34 -0.18 -2.26 4.09
C LEU A 34 -0.29 -2.14 5.61
N LEU A 35 -1.13 -1.23 6.12
CA LEU A 35 -1.32 -1.04 7.56
C LEU A 35 -1.89 -2.29 8.22
N LYS A 36 -2.88 -2.93 7.61
CA LYS A 36 -3.43 -4.20 8.11
C LYS A 36 -2.33 -5.25 8.33
N LYS A 37 -1.47 -5.45 7.33
CA LYS A 37 -0.35 -6.40 7.46
C LYS A 37 0.71 -5.96 8.46
N ALA A 38 1.01 -4.66 8.55
CA ALA A 38 1.94 -4.14 9.55
C ALA A 38 1.49 -4.46 10.99
N PHE A 39 0.18 -4.38 11.25
CA PHE A 39 -0.37 -4.65 12.59
C PHE A 39 -0.71 -6.12 12.84
N GLU A 40 -0.91 -6.93 11.79
CA GLU A 40 -1.13 -8.38 11.92
C GLU A 40 0.18 -9.17 12.06
N GLN A 41 1.29 -8.67 11.51
CA GLN A 41 2.59 -9.33 11.62
C GLN A 41 3.26 -9.00 12.96
N LYS A 42 3.76 -10.03 13.65
CA LYS A 42 4.38 -9.90 14.98
C LYS A 42 5.84 -9.42 14.95
N ASN A 43 6.47 -9.37 13.78
CA ASN A 43 7.88 -9.08 13.61
C ASN A 43 8.10 -8.07 12.47
N ASP A 44 8.79 -6.99 12.77
CA ASP A 44 9.11 -5.91 11.82
C ASP A 44 9.90 -6.40 10.60
N ALA A 45 10.71 -7.45 10.76
CA ALA A 45 11.48 -8.05 9.66
C ALA A 45 10.57 -8.66 8.58
N ASP A 46 9.47 -9.30 9.00
CA ASP A 46 8.50 -9.91 8.09
C ASP A 46 7.75 -8.83 7.30
N PHE A 47 7.52 -7.67 7.94
CA PHE A 47 6.85 -6.55 7.31
C PHE A 47 7.72 -5.89 6.23
N ILE A 48 9.01 -5.70 6.50
CA ILE A 48 9.94 -5.16 5.51
C ILE A 48 10.09 -6.08 4.30
N LEU A 49 10.12 -7.40 4.51
CA LEU A 49 10.12 -8.37 3.42
C LEU A 49 8.85 -8.27 2.57
N PHE A 50 7.69 -8.16 3.23
CA PHE A 50 6.42 -7.95 2.56
C PHE A 50 6.40 -6.66 1.71
N VAL A 51 6.87 -5.53 2.25
CA VAL A 51 6.93 -4.26 1.51
C VAL A 51 7.82 -4.37 0.28
N LYS A 52 8.96 -5.06 0.38
CA LYS A 52 9.85 -5.31 -0.77
C LYS A 52 9.17 -6.17 -1.84
N GLU A 53 8.44 -7.19 -1.45
CA GLU A 53 7.70 -8.05 -2.39
C GLU A 53 6.63 -7.26 -3.15
N VAL A 54 5.90 -6.39 -2.45
CA VAL A 54 4.94 -5.46 -3.06
C VAL A 54 5.62 -4.55 -4.07
N GLN A 55 6.77 -3.94 -3.71
CA GLN A 55 7.52 -3.07 -4.61
C GLN A 55 8.01 -3.79 -5.87
N ASN A 56 8.55 -5.01 -5.73
CA ASN A 56 9.05 -5.78 -6.85
C ASN A 56 7.92 -6.17 -7.82
N LYS A 57 6.81 -6.70 -7.29
CA LYS A 57 5.63 -7.06 -8.11
C LYS A 57 5.03 -5.82 -8.80
N ALA A 58 5.00 -4.68 -8.10
CA ALA A 58 4.57 -3.41 -8.69
C ALA A 58 5.47 -2.92 -9.83
N ALA A 59 6.78 -3.12 -9.73
CA ALA A 59 7.74 -2.71 -10.75
C ALA A 59 7.61 -3.57 -12.02
N GLU A 60 7.29 -4.86 -11.88
CA GLU A 60 7.18 -5.79 -13.01
C GLU A 60 5.85 -5.67 -13.77
N ARG A 61 4.73 -5.45 -13.07
CA ARG A 61 3.38 -5.54 -13.66
C ARG A 61 2.51 -4.30 -13.46
N GLY A 62 3.01 -3.30 -12.75
CA GLY A 62 2.21 -2.18 -12.25
C GLY A 62 1.37 -2.60 -11.04
N LEU A 63 1.09 -1.66 -10.14
CA LEU A 63 0.26 -1.94 -8.97
C LEU A 63 -1.22 -1.94 -9.36
N THR A 64 -1.74 -3.09 -9.80
CA THR A 64 -3.18 -3.30 -10.04
C THR A 64 -3.86 -3.82 -8.77
N GLU A 65 -5.17 -3.65 -8.69
CA GLU A 65 -5.98 -4.12 -7.56
C GLU A 65 -5.93 -5.65 -7.42
N ASP A 66 -5.92 -6.36 -8.55
CA ASP A 66 -5.77 -7.82 -8.60
C ASP A 66 -4.39 -8.26 -8.07
N LEU A 67 -3.31 -7.62 -8.53
CA LEU A 67 -1.96 -7.95 -8.08
C LEU A 67 -1.78 -7.67 -6.58
N LEU A 68 -2.37 -6.58 -6.10
CA LEU A 68 -2.38 -6.26 -4.67
C LEU A 68 -3.11 -7.36 -3.89
N ASN A 69 -4.26 -7.83 -4.36
CA ASN A 69 -5.00 -8.91 -3.71
C ASN A 69 -4.25 -10.24 -3.69
N ASP A 70 -3.52 -10.58 -4.75
CA ASP A 70 -2.68 -11.79 -4.80
C ASP A 70 -1.58 -11.74 -3.72
N ILE A 71 -0.91 -10.59 -3.61
CA ILE A 71 0.14 -10.33 -2.62
C ILE A 71 -0.41 -10.36 -1.19
N LEU A 72 -1.66 -9.96 -1.00
CA LEU A 72 -2.29 -9.96 0.32
C LEU A 72 -2.69 -11.34 0.80
N ASN A 73 -3.20 -12.17 -0.12
CA ASN A 73 -3.77 -13.46 0.21
C ASN A 73 -2.78 -14.63 0.04
N GLY A 74 -1.54 -14.37 -0.37
CA GLY A 74 -0.48 -15.38 -0.45
C GLY A 74 -0.77 -16.47 -1.49
N LYS A 75 -1.52 -16.15 -2.53
CA LYS A 75 -1.70 -17.04 -3.67
C LYS A 75 -0.58 -16.75 -4.66
N ASP A 76 0.44 -17.60 -4.64
CA ASP A 76 1.27 -17.87 -5.82
C ASP A 76 0.48 -18.72 -6.82
#